data_AF-A0A930BU49-F1
#
_entry.id   AF-A0A930BU49-F1
#
_cell.length_a   1.000
_cell.length_b   1.000
_cell.length_c   1.000
_cell.angle_alpha   90.00
_cell.angle_beta   90.00
_cell.angle_gamma   90.00
#
_symmetry.space_group_name_H-M   'P 1'
#
loop_
_entity.id
_entity.type
_entity.pdbx_description
1 polymer ?
#
loop_
_entity_poly.entity_id
_entity_poly.type
_entity_poly.pdbx_seq_one_letter_code
_entity_poly.pdbx_strand_id
1 'polypeptide(L)'
;MKKTLLAFTALLALSGCDQVSQKLGLEDPTKKEARLEPEAKAVGSACRQSGRAIEDCYSIYGWLPKAGIYAGWREMDEYMRENKLETVAPQLPPPEPPGVKKKAKKQTPAEDSPAGNAKAESPAEAKGDSEKKTDKH
;
A
#
# COMPACT_ATOMS: atom_id res chain seq x y z
N MET A 1 5.73 -23.40 49.46
CA MET A 1 4.71 -24.22 48.75
C MET A 1 3.37 -23.51 48.58
N LYS A 2 2.69 -23.00 49.63
CA LYS A 2 1.39 -22.29 49.46
C LYS A 2 1.50 -20.95 48.70
N LYS A 3 2.53 -20.15 48.98
CA LYS A 3 2.80 -18.87 48.27
C LYS A 3 3.16 -19.08 46.79
N THR A 4 3.92 -20.13 46.49
CA THR A 4 4.28 -20.50 45.11
C THR A 4 3.08 -21.05 44.34
N LEU A 5 2.18 -21.78 45.00
CA LEU A 5 0.92 -22.25 44.39
C LEU A 5 0.00 -21.08 44.06
N LEU A 6 -0.19 -20.13 44.98
CA LEU A 6 -0.99 -18.91 44.77
C LEU A 6 -0.45 -18.03 43.63
N ALA A 7 0.88 -17.88 43.54
CA ALA A 7 1.52 -17.15 42.44
C ALA A 7 1.29 -17.85 41.09
N PHE A 8 1.34 -19.18 41.05
CA PHE A 8 1.07 -19.95 39.83
C PHE A 8 -0.39 -19.82 39.38
N THR A 9 -1.35 -19.91 40.32
CA THR A 9 -2.79 -19.73 40.02
C THR A 9 -3.10 -18.31 39.53
N ALA A 10 -2.45 -17.29 40.09
CA ALA A 10 -2.59 -15.91 39.63
C ALA A 10 -2.04 -15.72 38.20
N LEU A 11 -0.93 -16.39 37.87
CA LEU A 11 -0.35 -16.36 36.52
C LEU A 11 -1.26 -17.00 35.47
N LEU A 12 -1.89 -18.14 35.81
CA LEU A 12 -2.86 -18.80 34.94
C LEU A 12 -4.17 -18.00 34.78
N ALA A 13 -4.60 -17.29 35.83
CA ALA A 13 -5.78 -16.43 35.75
C ALA A 13 -5.54 -15.22 34.82
N LEU A 14 -4.33 -14.66 34.83
CA LEU A 14 -3.98 -13.54 33.96
C LEU A 14 -3.92 -13.93 32.47
N SER A 15 -3.35 -15.11 32.14
CA SER A 15 -3.34 -15.60 30.75
C SER A 15 -4.73 -16.07 30.28
N GLY A 16 -5.57 -16.56 31.20
CA GLY A 16 -6.95 -16.96 30.91
C GLY A 16 -7.87 -15.79 30.54
N CYS A 17 -7.67 -14.61 31.13
CA CYS A 17 -8.49 -13.44 30.81
C CYS A 17 -8.36 -13.01 29.34
N ASP A 18 -7.16 -13.08 28.76
CA ASP A 18 -6.95 -12.69 27.37
C ASP A 18 -7.65 -13.64 26.39
N GLN A 19 -7.55 -14.95 26.67
CA GLN A 19 -8.18 -15.99 25.87
C GLN A 19 -9.71 -15.97 25.99
N VAL A 20 -10.24 -15.58 27.15
CA VAL A 20 -11.69 -15.37 27.35
C VAL A 20 -12.16 -14.12 26.61
N SER A 21 -11.43 -13.01 26.66
CA SER A 21 -11.75 -11.79 25.90
C SER A 21 -11.76 -12.04 24.39
N GLN A 22 -10.80 -12.82 23.88
CA GLN A 22 -10.76 -13.26 22.48
C GLN A 22 -12.00 -14.09 22.10
N LYS A 23 -12.43 -15.02 22.97
CA LYS A 23 -13.60 -15.89 22.72
C LYS A 23 -14.94 -15.15 22.82
N LEU A 24 -14.99 -14.04 23.56
CA LEU A 24 -16.14 -13.15 23.66
C LEU A 24 -16.20 -12.09 22.55
N GLY A 25 -15.26 -12.12 21.59
CA GLY A 25 -15.25 -11.21 20.44
C GLY A 25 -14.81 -9.78 20.77
N LEU A 26 -14.28 -9.55 21.98
CA LEU A 26 -13.75 -8.28 22.42
C LEU A 26 -12.24 -8.24 22.15
N GLU A 27 -11.84 -8.36 20.88
CA GLU A 27 -10.45 -8.14 20.49
C GLU A 27 -10.09 -6.68 20.79
N ASP A 28 -9.01 -6.50 21.56
CA ASP A 28 -8.45 -5.18 21.81
C ASP A 28 -8.04 -4.55 20.46
N PRO A 29 -8.49 -3.32 20.14
CA PRO A 29 -8.18 -2.67 18.88
C PRO A 29 -6.66 -2.57 18.64
N THR A 30 -5.88 -2.41 19.70
CA THR A 30 -4.41 -2.36 19.66
C THR A 30 -3.81 -3.69 19.20
N LYS A 31 -4.38 -4.82 19.63
CA LYS A 31 -3.91 -6.15 19.23
C LYS A 31 -4.25 -6.46 17.78
N LYS A 32 -5.44 -6.06 17.35
CA LYS A 32 -5.86 -6.17 15.95
C LYS A 32 -4.97 -5.32 15.05
N GLU A 33 -4.69 -4.08 15.42
CA GLU A 33 -3.78 -3.20 14.68
C GLU A 33 -2.36 -3.79 14.64
N ALA A 34 -1.82 -4.26 15.77
CA ALA A 34 -0.52 -4.91 15.82
C ALA A 34 -0.42 -6.14 14.90
N ARG A 35 -1.51 -6.90 14.72
CA ARG A 35 -1.56 -8.04 13.80
C ARG A 35 -1.60 -7.60 12.33
N LEU A 36 -2.24 -6.47 12.03
CA LEU A 36 -2.36 -5.94 10.67
C LEU A 36 -1.17 -5.07 10.25
N GLU A 37 -0.37 -4.60 11.20
CA GLU A 37 0.79 -3.75 10.94
C GLU A 37 1.85 -4.36 10.01
N PRO A 38 2.26 -5.65 10.14
CA PRO A 38 3.19 -6.23 9.17
C PRO A 38 2.61 -6.29 7.75
N GLU A 39 1.32 -6.57 7.62
CA GLU A 39 0.61 -6.58 6.33
C GLU A 39 0.52 -5.18 5.74
N ALA A 40 0.23 -4.17 6.56
CA ALA A 40 0.21 -2.78 6.17
C ALA A 40 1.57 -2.32 5.63
N LYS A 41 2.66 -2.66 6.34
CA LYS A 41 4.03 -2.41 5.89
C LYS A 41 4.34 -3.09 4.55
N ALA A 42 4.00 -4.36 4.41
CA ALA A 42 4.22 -5.11 3.17
C ALA A 42 3.45 -4.51 1.98
N VAL A 43 2.21 -4.09 2.20
CA VAL A 43 1.41 -3.40 1.19
C VAL A 43 2.01 -2.05 0.82
N GLY A 44 2.44 -1.27 1.82
CA GLY A 44 3.09 0.02 1.61
C GLY A 44 4.35 -0.07 0.76
N SER A 45 5.22 -1.04 1.06
CA SER A 45 6.45 -1.27 0.31
C SER A 45 6.17 -1.72 -1.13
N ALA A 46 5.24 -2.66 -1.32
CA ALA A 46 4.80 -3.10 -2.65
C ALA A 46 4.23 -1.93 -3.48
N CYS A 47 3.42 -1.08 -2.85
CA CYS A 47 2.88 0.12 -3.47
C CYS A 47 3.98 1.03 -4.01
N ARG A 48 5.03 1.28 -3.22
CA ARG A 48 6.15 2.11 -3.66
C ARG A 48 6.96 1.47 -4.78
N GLN A 49 7.27 0.17 -4.64
CA GLN A 49 7.96 -0.60 -5.68
C GLN A 49 7.22 -0.50 -7.01
N SER A 50 5.89 -0.42 -6.96
CA SER A 50 5.05 -0.32 -8.14
C SER A 50 4.92 1.07 -8.75
N GLY A 51 5.55 2.08 -8.15
CA GLY A 51 5.45 3.48 -8.60
C GLY A 51 4.09 4.13 -8.34
N ARG A 52 3.25 3.53 -7.48
CA ARG A 52 1.91 4.03 -7.17
C ARG A 52 1.95 5.12 -6.09
N ALA A 53 1.10 6.13 -6.24
CA ALA A 53 0.94 7.17 -5.23
C ALA A 53 0.33 6.59 -3.95
N ILE A 54 0.78 7.08 -2.80
CA ILE A 54 0.33 6.59 -1.48
C ILE A 54 -1.18 6.77 -1.26
N GLU A 55 -1.77 7.83 -1.82
CA GLU A 55 -3.21 8.13 -1.79
C GLU A 55 -4.06 6.98 -2.37
N ASP A 56 -3.56 6.36 -3.45
CA ASP A 56 -4.25 5.25 -4.09
C ASP A 56 -4.15 3.97 -3.25
N CYS A 57 -3.01 3.77 -2.58
CA CYS A 57 -2.82 2.67 -1.64
C CYS A 57 -3.77 2.77 -0.45
N TYR A 58 -4.06 3.98 0.05
CA TYR A 58 -5.07 4.18 1.09
C TYR A 58 -6.50 3.89 0.62
N SER A 59 -6.77 4.15 -0.66
CA SER A 59 -8.10 3.91 -1.24
C SER A 59 -8.34 2.42 -1.49
N ILE A 60 -7.33 1.72 -2.01
CA ILE A 60 -7.38 0.28 -2.27
C ILE A 60 -7.39 -0.47 -0.93
N TYR A 61 -6.45 -0.20 -0.03
CA TYR A 61 -6.20 -0.98 1.19
C TYR A 61 -6.76 -0.33 2.46
N GLY A 62 -7.95 0.28 2.37
CA GLY A 62 -8.57 1.02 3.49
C GLY A 62 -8.90 0.19 4.74
N TRP A 63 -8.76 -1.14 4.68
CA TRP A 63 -8.93 -2.05 5.82
C TRP A 63 -7.64 -2.26 6.65
N LEU A 64 -6.50 -1.80 6.15
CA LEU A 64 -5.20 -1.86 6.85
C LEU A 64 -4.91 -0.53 7.57
N PRO A 65 -4.12 -0.55 8.65
CA PRO A 65 -3.71 0.66 9.34
C PRO A 65 -2.87 1.55 8.41
N LYS A 66 -3.34 2.79 8.19
CA LYS A 66 -2.66 3.77 7.31
C LYS A 66 -1.22 4.06 7.75
N ALA A 67 -0.97 4.04 9.05
CA ALA A 67 0.37 4.25 9.62
C ALA A 67 1.38 3.21 9.10
N GLY A 68 1.03 1.92 9.15
CA GLY A 68 1.88 0.85 8.63
C GLY A 68 2.09 0.92 7.12
N ILE A 69 1.05 1.26 6.35
CA ILE A 69 1.17 1.47 4.89
C ILE A 69 2.18 2.59 4.60
N TYR A 70 2.07 3.73 5.30
CA TYR A 70 3.00 4.84 5.11
C TYR A 70 4.43 4.47 5.50
N ALA A 71 4.61 3.76 6.62
CA ALA A 71 5.91 3.31 7.09
C ALA A 71 6.60 2.42 6.05
N GLY A 72 5.90 1.39 5.54
CA GLY A 72 6.45 0.51 4.51
C GLY A 72 6.74 1.22 3.19
N TRP A 73 5.90 2.19 2.81
CA TRP A 73 6.13 2.99 1.60
C TRP A 73 7.38 3.86 1.70
N ARG A 74 7.62 4.49 2.86
CA ARG A 74 8.80 5.32 3.15
C ARG A 74 10.07 4.49 3.17
N GLU A 75 10.06 3.37 3.89
CA GLU A 75 11.19 2.44 3.98
C GLU A 75 11.58 1.93 2.57
N MET A 76 10.60 1.59 1.74
CA MET A 76 10.88 1.15 0.37
C MET A 76 11.30 2.30 -0.55
N ASP A 77 10.82 3.53 -0.36
CA ASP A 77 11.28 4.71 -1.11
C ASP A 77 12.74 5.00 -0.83
N GLU A 78 13.11 5.02 0.45
CA GLU A 78 14.49 5.20 0.89
C GLU A 78 15.38 4.13 0.28
N TYR A 79 14.98 2.85 0.35
CA TYR A 79 15.70 1.75 -0.28
C TYR A 79 15.84 1.89 -1.80
N MET A 80 14.76 2.25 -2.51
CA MET A 80 14.76 2.46 -3.96
C MET A 80 15.68 3.62 -4.38
N ARG A 81 15.72 4.70 -3.60
CA ARG A 81 16.56 5.88 -3.85
C ARG A 81 18.03 5.60 -3.60
N GLU A 82 18.34 4.84 -2.55
CA GLU A 82 19.71 4.41 -2.22
C GLU A 82 20.24 3.41 -3.27
N ASN A 83 19.41 2.49 -3.73
CA ASN A 83 19.81 1.38 -4.61
C ASN A 83 19.49 1.60 -6.10
N LYS A 84 18.90 2.74 -6.47
CA LYS A 84 18.55 3.12 -7.86
C LYS A 84 17.74 2.03 -8.58
N LEU A 85 16.78 1.46 -7.88
CA LEU A 85 15.90 0.45 -8.42
C LEU A 85 14.79 1.10 -9.26
N GLU A 86 14.44 0.46 -10.38
CA GLU A 86 13.32 0.90 -11.21
C GLU A 86 11.99 0.41 -10.66
N THR A 87 10.95 1.24 -10.82
CA THR A 87 9.59 0.87 -10.45
C THR A 87 9.06 -0.21 -11.37
N VAL A 88 8.42 -1.23 -10.80
CA VAL A 88 7.81 -2.33 -11.57
C VAL A 88 6.32 -2.06 -11.72
N ALA A 89 5.87 -1.74 -12.93
CA ALA A 89 4.46 -1.45 -13.18
C ALA A 89 3.57 -2.63 -12.71
N PRO A 90 2.48 -2.35 -11.97
CA PRO A 90 1.53 -3.38 -11.56
C PRO A 90 0.96 -4.09 -12.79
N GLN A 91 1.16 -5.41 -12.87
CA GLN A 91 0.60 -6.24 -13.94
C GLN A 91 -0.88 -6.55 -13.75
N LEU A 92 -1.38 -6.38 -12.52
CA LEU A 92 -2.75 -6.67 -12.15
C LEU A 92 -3.53 -5.37 -11.93
N PRO A 93 -4.81 -5.32 -12.35
CA PRO A 93 -5.66 -4.19 -12.01
C PRO A 93 -5.74 -4.03 -10.49
N PRO A 94 -5.91 -2.80 -9.98
CA PRO A 94 -6.08 -2.54 -8.55
C PRO A 94 -7.14 -3.48 -7.95
N PRO A 95 -6.85 -4.18 -6.83
CA PRO A 95 -7.86 -5.00 -6.19
C PRO A 95 -9.04 -4.13 -5.75
N GLU A 96 -10.26 -4.64 -5.90
CA GLU A 96 -11.44 -3.89 -5.47
C GLU A 96 -11.47 -3.78 -3.95
N PRO A 97 -11.78 -2.61 -3.39
CA PRO A 97 -11.88 -2.45 -1.94
C PRO A 97 -12.98 -3.37 -1.40
N PRO A 98 -12.77 -4.03 -0.24
CA PRO A 98 -13.71 -4.95 0.36
C PRO A 98 -15.01 -4.21 0.66
N GLY A 99 -16.12 -4.73 0.12
CA GLY A 99 -17.47 -4.20 0.34
C GLY A 99 -18.14 -3.57 -0.88
N VAL A 100 -17.43 -3.36 -2.00
CA VAL A 100 -18.03 -2.82 -3.22
C VAL A 100 -18.48 -3.97 -4.14
N LYS A 101 -19.75 -4.38 -4.08
CA LYS A 101 -20.34 -5.27 -5.09
C LYS A 101 -20.57 -4.48 -6.38
N LYS A 102 -19.68 -4.56 -7.38
CA LYS A 102 -19.98 -4.00 -8.70
C LYS A 102 -20.87 -4.93 -9.52
N LYS A 103 -21.98 -4.37 -10.02
CA LYS A 103 -22.77 -4.98 -11.10
C LYS A 103 -21.89 -5.12 -12.33
N ALA A 104 -21.79 -6.34 -12.87
CA ALA A 104 -21.04 -6.65 -14.07
C ALA A 104 -21.49 -5.75 -15.24
N LYS A 105 -20.61 -4.87 -15.72
CA LYS A 105 -20.73 -4.28 -17.05
C LYS A 105 -20.00 -5.20 -18.03
N LYS A 106 -20.80 -5.78 -18.92
CA LYS A 106 -20.43 -6.69 -20.00
C LYS A 106 -19.30 -6.11 -20.84
N GLN A 107 -18.17 -6.82 -20.92
CA GLN A 107 -17.10 -6.57 -21.87
C GLN A 107 -17.55 -7.03 -23.26
N THR A 108 -17.50 -6.13 -24.24
CA THR A 108 -17.52 -6.47 -25.67
C THR A 108 -16.07 -6.49 -26.16
N PRO A 109 -15.55 -7.61 -26.67
CA PRO A 109 -14.26 -7.65 -27.36
C PRO A 109 -14.40 -7.03 -28.75
N ALA A 110 -13.42 -6.21 -29.16
CA ALA A 110 -13.21 -5.88 -30.57
C ALA A 110 -11.77 -6.26 -30.93
N GLU A 111 -11.70 -6.92 -32.09
CA GLU A 111 -10.62 -7.71 -32.64
C GLU A 111 -9.37 -6.94 -33.08
N ASP A 112 -8.32 -7.75 -33.22
CA ASP A 112 -7.03 -7.61 -33.87
C ASP A 112 -7.04 -6.90 -35.25
N SER A 113 -6.05 -6.03 -35.50
CA SER A 113 -5.24 -6.12 -36.73
C SER A 113 -3.94 -5.30 -36.69
N PRO A 114 -2.84 -5.80 -37.30
CA PRO A 114 -1.47 -5.28 -37.16
C PRO A 114 -0.96 -4.48 -38.38
N ALA A 115 0.24 -3.88 -38.21
CA ALA A 115 1.23 -3.34 -39.18
C ALA A 115 1.65 -1.92 -38.74
N GLY A 116 2.91 -1.53 -38.62
CA GLY A 116 4.11 -1.94 -39.34
C GLY A 116 4.80 -0.68 -39.87
N ASN A 117 5.85 -0.24 -39.15
CA ASN A 117 6.96 0.64 -39.54
C ASN A 117 6.77 1.72 -40.64
N ALA A 118 7.02 2.98 -40.27
CA ALA A 118 7.82 3.90 -41.10
C ALA A 118 8.61 4.87 -40.20
N LYS A 119 9.93 4.79 -40.34
CA LYS A 119 10.97 5.58 -39.71
C LYS A 119 11.28 6.77 -40.63
N ALA A 120 11.29 7.99 -40.10
CA ALA A 120 12.08 9.13 -40.60
C ALA A 120 12.02 10.25 -39.53
N GLU A 121 13.02 10.38 -38.67
CA GLU A 121 14.20 11.24 -38.88
C GLU A 121 13.99 12.60 -38.19
N SER A 122 14.67 12.77 -37.05
CA SER A 122 14.96 14.07 -36.44
C SER A 122 16.37 14.47 -36.90
N PRO A 123 16.68 15.77 -37.05
CA PRO A 123 17.54 16.34 -36.01
C PRO A 123 17.38 17.85 -35.71
N ALA A 124 17.85 18.16 -34.49
CA ALA A 124 18.56 19.38 -34.04
C ALA A 124 17.75 20.69 -33.88
N GLU A 125 17.45 21.13 -32.64
CA GLU A 125 18.32 21.92 -31.72
C GLU A 125 18.54 23.38 -32.13
N ALA A 126 18.07 24.34 -31.30
CA ALA A 126 18.88 25.46 -30.79
C ALA A 126 18.06 26.52 -29.99
N LYS A 127 18.41 26.61 -28.69
CA LYS A 127 18.61 27.83 -27.84
C LYS A 127 17.38 28.72 -27.53
N GLY A 128 17.02 28.95 -26.25
CA GLY A 128 17.76 29.77 -25.24
C GLY A 128 17.40 31.25 -25.48
N ASP A 129 17.05 32.14 -24.57
CA ASP A 129 17.08 32.28 -23.11
C ASP A 129 16.34 33.64 -22.80
N SER A 130 16.09 33.94 -21.51
CA SER A 130 15.84 35.27 -20.93
C SER A 130 14.43 35.89 -20.90
N GLU A 131 13.81 35.75 -19.73
CA GLU A 131 13.29 36.82 -18.84
C GLU A 131 13.16 38.26 -19.40
N LYS A 132 11.93 38.84 -19.33
CA LYS A 132 11.69 40.21 -18.83
C LYS A 132 10.21 40.51 -18.50
N LYS A 133 9.91 40.59 -17.20
CA LYS A 133 9.27 41.70 -16.47
C LYS A 133 7.97 42.39 -17.00
N THR A 134 6.99 42.46 -16.07
CA THR A 134 6.06 43.57 -15.71
C THR A 134 4.73 43.84 -16.45
N ASP A 135 3.70 43.99 -15.59
CA ASP A 135 2.55 44.93 -15.59
C ASP A 135 1.30 44.74 -16.48
N LYS A 136 0.17 44.53 -15.77
CA LYS A 136 -1.10 45.29 -15.82
C LYS A 136 -1.91 45.35 -17.13
N HIS A 137 -3.05 44.67 -17.13
CA HIS A 137 -4.35 45.31 -17.41
C HIS A 137 -5.44 44.65 -16.57
#